data_AF-A0A2G9UU63-F1
#
_entry.id   AF-A0A2G9UU63-F1
#
_cell.length_a   1.000
_cell.length_b   1.000
_cell.length_c   1.000
_cell.angle_alpha   90.00
_cell.angle_beta   90.00
_cell.angle_gamma   90.00
#
_symmetry.space_group_name_H-M   'P 1'
#
loop_
_entity.id
_entity.type
_entity.pdbx_description
1 polymer ?
#
loop_
_entity_poly.entity_id
_entity_poly.type
_entity_poly.pdbx_seq_one_letter_code
_entity_poly.pdbx_strand_id
1 'polypeptide(L)'
;MNFRLIAESVLREKAPGGKTTTIVTVLRCILEMNCSVLLATNTHSALDNVLTKLRKYTSDSKILRLGNSASARDNVTDLTLESKLKCSEEDKYKAARNILRQTPLVASTCHFIPRDVLFSWREFDYCIIDEASM
;
A
#
# COMPACT_ATOMS: atom_id res chain seq x y z
N MET A 1 -2.09 5.98 -19.10
CA MET A 1 -2.16 5.94 -17.62
C MET A 1 -1.42 7.17 -17.11
N ASN A 2 -2.15 8.22 -16.71
CA ASN A 2 -1.55 9.48 -16.21
C ASN A 2 -1.42 9.38 -14.68
N PHE A 3 -0.33 8.79 -14.20
CA PHE A 3 -0.02 8.87 -12.77
C PHE A 3 0.60 10.22 -12.45
N ARG A 4 0.18 10.86 -11.36
CA ARG A 4 1.06 11.80 -10.66
C ARG A 4 2.06 10.97 -9.86
N LEU A 5 3.17 10.61 -10.53
CA LEU A 5 4.27 9.88 -9.91
C LEU A 5 4.93 10.79 -8.87
N ILE A 6 4.81 10.43 -7.59
CA ILE A 6 5.67 11.01 -6.54
C ILE A 6 6.87 10.07 -6.44
N ALA A 7 7.79 10.22 -7.39
CA ALA A 7 9.08 9.54 -7.33
C ALA A 7 9.96 10.18 -6.26
N GLU A 8 10.84 9.36 -5.68
CA GLU A 8 11.76 9.60 -4.57
C GLU A 8 12.59 10.92 -4.60
N SER A 9 12.59 11.69 -5.70
CA SER A 9 13.38 12.92 -5.84
C SER A 9 13.01 13.99 -4.82
N VAL A 10 11.77 14.03 -4.31
CA VAL A 10 11.35 15.00 -3.28
C VAL A 10 11.75 14.56 -1.86
N LEU A 11 11.99 13.27 -1.62
CA LEU A 11 12.15 12.72 -0.27
C LEU A 11 13.62 12.60 0.19
N ARG A 12 14.59 12.55 -0.74
CA ARG A 12 16.01 12.40 -0.41
C ARG A 12 16.68 13.68 0.10
N GLU A 13 16.18 14.86 -0.27
CA GLU A 13 16.90 16.10 -0.01
C GLU A 13 16.84 16.55 1.47
N LYS A 14 15.99 15.95 2.33
CA LYS A 14 15.68 16.54 3.65
C LYS A 14 15.69 15.64 4.91
N ALA A 15 16.17 14.39 4.93
CA ALA A 15 16.22 13.69 6.23
C ALA A 15 17.27 12.57 6.37
N PRO A 16 18.33 12.75 7.20
CA PRO A 16 19.05 11.62 7.78
C PRO A 16 18.13 10.94 8.80
N GLY A 17 17.77 9.67 8.57
CA GLY A 17 16.98 8.85 9.51
C GLY A 17 15.44 8.97 9.45
N GLY A 18 14.87 9.84 8.60
CA GLY A 18 13.43 10.17 8.61
C GLY A 18 12.55 9.55 7.51
N LYS A 19 13.11 8.79 6.55
CA LYS A 19 12.42 8.36 5.31
C LYS A 19 11.04 7.72 5.54
N THR A 20 10.97 6.70 6.40
CA THR A 20 9.71 6.01 6.70
C THR A 20 8.68 6.97 7.29
N THR A 21 9.10 7.90 8.16
CA THR A 21 8.21 8.89 8.76
C THR A 21 7.66 9.84 7.70
N THR A 22 8.50 10.26 6.75
CA THR A 22 8.05 11.11 5.64
C THR A 22 7.06 10.39 4.74
N ILE A 23 7.31 9.13 4.38
CA ILE A 23 6.37 8.30 3.60
C ILE A 23 5.03 8.20 4.33
N VAL A 24 5.03 7.92 5.65
CA VAL A 24 3.80 7.86 6.45
C VAL A 24 3.06 9.20 6.42
N THR A 25 3.75 10.32 6.59
CA THR A 25 3.12 11.65 6.53
C THR A 25 2.50 11.93 5.17
N VAL A 26 3.21 11.64 4.08
CA VAL A 26 2.70 11.83 2.71
C VAL A 26 1.47 10.94 2.48
N LEU A 27 1.51 9.67 2.86
CA LEU A 27 0.37 8.76 2.75
C LEU A 27 -0.86 9.28 3.50
N ARG A 28 -0.66 9.79 4.72
CA ARG A 28 -1.74 10.40 5.51
C ARG A 28 -2.36 11.58 4.78
N CYS A 29 -1.55 12.52 4.29
CA CYS A 29 -2.06 13.67 3.54
C CYS A 29 -2.86 13.23 2.31
N ILE A 30 -2.37 12.25 1.55
CA ILE A 30 -3.07 11.73 0.37
C ILE A 30 -4.43 11.12 0.75
N LEU A 31 -4.47 10.33 1.84
CA LEU A 31 -5.71 9.72 2.32
C LEU A 31 -6.70 10.75 2.91
N GLU A 32 -6.21 11.82 3.53
CA GLU A 32 -7.03 12.95 4.01
C GLU A 32 -7.61 13.79 2.87
N MET A 33 -6.93 13.82 1.72
CA MET A 33 -7.44 14.41 0.47
C MET A 33 -8.44 13.52 -0.27
N ASN A 34 -8.85 12.39 0.31
CA ASN A 34 -9.69 11.36 -0.31
C ASN A 34 -9.13 10.81 -1.64
N CYS A 35 -7.81 10.88 -1.81
CA CYS A 35 -7.12 10.32 -2.96
C CYS A 35 -6.68 8.87 -2.70
N SER A 36 -6.59 8.12 -3.78
CA SER A 36 -6.08 6.74 -3.81
C SER A 36 -4.57 6.71 -4.05
N VAL A 37 -3.88 5.77 -3.40
CA VAL A 37 -2.43 5.64 -3.50
C VAL A 37 -1.97 4.20 -3.53
N LEU A 38 -1.02 3.92 -4.43
CA LEU A 38 -0.24 2.69 -4.46
C LEU A 38 1.10 2.94 -3.77
N LEU A 39 1.42 2.18 -2.72
CA LEU A 39 2.75 2.10 -2.14
C LEU A 39 3.44 0.83 -2.64
N ALA A 40 4.60 0.99 -3.28
CA ALA A 40 5.46 -0.11 -3.67
C ALA A 40 6.81 -0.01 -2.94
N THR A 41 7.29 -1.10 -2.34
CA THR A 41 8.60 -1.15 -1.68
C THR A 41 9.42 -2.34 -2.19
N ASN A 42 10.75 -2.27 -2.08
CA ASN A 42 11.61 -3.36 -2.55
C ASN A 42 11.49 -4.63 -1.68
N THR A 43 11.38 -4.47 -0.35
CA THR A 43 11.33 -5.57 0.62
C THR A 43 10.03 -5.61 1.41
N HIS A 44 9.62 -6.80 1.88
CA HIS A 44 8.49 -6.98 2.79
C HIS A 44 8.71 -6.24 4.12
N SER A 45 9.94 -6.24 4.64
CA SER A 45 10.28 -5.55 5.88
C SER A 45 10.08 -4.03 5.81
N ALA A 46 10.45 -3.40 4.69
CA ALA A 46 10.23 -1.97 4.46
C ALA A 46 8.73 -1.64 4.37
N LEU A 47 7.97 -2.46 3.64
CA LEU A 47 6.52 -2.36 3.53
C LEU A 47 5.87 -2.38 4.93
N ASP A 48 6.19 -3.40 5.71
CA ASP A 48 5.57 -3.66 7.01
C ASP A 48 5.93 -2.57 8.02
N ASN A 49 7.15 -2.02 7.95
CA ASN A 49 7.58 -0.89 8.76
C ASN A 49 6.72 0.37 8.50
N VAL A 50 6.46 0.68 7.23
CA VAL A 50 5.60 1.81 6.85
C VAL A 50 4.17 1.57 7.34
N LEU A 51 3.59 0.40 7.04
CA LEU A 51 2.22 0.06 7.41
C LEU A 51 2.01 0.09 8.92
N THR A 52 2.92 -0.51 9.69
CA THR A 52 2.88 -0.50 11.17
C THR A 52 2.79 0.91 11.74
N LYS A 53 3.57 1.85 11.19
CA LYS A 53 3.57 3.24 11.64
C LYS A 53 2.32 3.98 11.19
N LEU A 54 1.85 3.71 9.97
CA LEU A 54 0.67 4.36 9.40
C LEU A 54 -0.62 3.99 10.15
N ARG A 55 -0.78 2.74 10.59
CA ARG A 55 -1.94 2.26 11.35
C ARG A 55 -2.25 3.07 12.61
N LYS A 56 -1.24 3.74 13.20
CA LYS A 56 -1.43 4.64 14.35
C LYS A 56 -2.29 5.87 14.02
N TYR A 57 -2.44 6.20 12.74
CA TYR A 57 -3.10 7.43 12.28
C TYR A 57 -4.22 7.16 11.26
N THR A 58 -4.43 5.92 10.84
CA THR A 58 -5.33 5.57 9.75
C THR A 58 -6.03 4.26 10.07
N SER A 59 -7.35 4.21 9.86
CA SER A 59 -8.14 2.99 10.04
C SER A 59 -7.70 1.88 9.10
N ASP A 60 -7.65 0.66 9.62
CA ASP A 60 -7.25 -0.56 8.89
C ASP A 60 -8.17 -0.86 7.70
N SER A 61 -9.41 -0.39 7.74
CA SER A 61 -10.34 -0.47 6.61
C SER A 61 -9.81 0.24 5.35
N LYS A 62 -8.99 1.28 5.53
CA LYS A 62 -8.43 2.08 4.43
C LYS A 62 -7.12 1.53 3.85
N ILE A 63 -6.57 0.46 4.44
CA ILE A 63 -5.24 -0.05 4.11
C ILE A 63 -5.34 -1.49 3.63
N LEU A 64 -4.80 -1.82 2.46
CA LEU A 64 -4.70 -3.19 1.97
C LEU A 64 -3.25 -3.53 1.70
N ARG A 65 -2.76 -4.60 2.32
CA ARG A 65 -1.47 -5.18 2.00
C ARG A 65 -1.64 -6.34 1.03
N LEU A 66 -0.89 -6.30 -0.07
CA LEU A 66 -0.78 -7.38 -1.03
C LEU A 66 0.59 -8.02 -0.94
N GLY A 67 0.62 -9.34 -0.89
CA GLY A 67 1.82 -10.11 -0.63
C GLY A 67 1.46 -11.51 -0.17
N ASN A 68 2.47 -12.37 -0.10
CA ASN A 68 2.35 -13.61 0.65
C ASN A 68 2.15 -13.28 2.14
N SER A 69 1.04 -13.73 2.72
CA SER A 69 0.72 -13.60 4.15
C SER A 69 1.80 -14.22 5.05
N ALA A 70 2.52 -15.24 4.58
CA ALA A 70 3.60 -15.89 5.34
C ALA A 70 4.84 -15.00 5.52
N SER A 71 5.00 -13.98 4.67
CA SER A 71 6.08 -12.98 4.77
C SER A 71 5.62 -11.72 5.52
N ALA A 72 4.45 -11.79 6.16
CA ALA A 72 3.90 -10.71 6.96
C ALA A 72 4.38 -10.78 8.40
N ARG A 73 4.72 -9.61 8.97
CA ARG A 73 4.78 -9.48 10.42
C ARG A 73 3.37 -9.58 11.01
N ASP A 74 3.27 -10.20 12.18
CA ASP A 74 2.00 -10.45 12.88
C ASP A 74 1.12 -9.20 13.02
N ASN A 75 1.75 -8.04 13.20
CA ASN A 75 1.09 -6.75 13.40
C ASN A 75 0.53 -6.10 12.12
N VAL A 76 0.66 -6.74 10.97
CA VAL A 76 0.08 -6.29 9.68
C VAL A 76 -0.54 -7.44 8.89
N THR A 77 -0.61 -8.66 9.45
CA THR A 77 -1.21 -9.83 8.82
C THR A 77 -2.72 -9.67 8.60
N ASP A 78 -3.39 -8.95 9.48
CA ASP A 78 -4.80 -8.60 9.39
C ASP A 78 -5.11 -7.59 8.26
N LEU A 79 -4.10 -6.83 7.80
CA LEU A 79 -4.21 -5.95 6.65
C LEU A 79 -4.12 -6.69 5.30
N THR A 80 -3.77 -7.97 5.31
CA THR A 80 -3.60 -8.75 4.08
C THR A 80 -4.94 -9.03 3.41
N LEU A 81 -4.91 -9.22 2.08
CA LEU A 81 -6.10 -9.61 1.33
C LEU A 81 -6.71 -10.91 1.85
N GLU A 82 -5.88 -11.90 2.21
CA GLU A 82 -6.35 -13.18 2.73
C GLU A 82 -7.13 -13.00 4.04
N SER A 83 -6.62 -12.21 4.98
CA SER A 83 -7.30 -11.93 6.25
C SER A 83 -8.61 -11.19 6.05
N LYS A 84 -8.66 -10.21 5.13
CA LYS A 84 -9.89 -9.48 4.82
C LYS A 84 -10.93 -10.32 4.10
N LEU A 85 -10.51 -11.33 3.33
CA LEU A 85 -11.39 -12.28 2.66
C LEU A 85 -12.03 -13.31 3.60
N LYS A 86 -11.37 -13.66 4.72
CA LYS A 86 -11.92 -14.62 5.71
C LYS A 86 -13.23 -14.15 6.33
N CYS A 87 -13.54 -12.84 6.26
CA CYS A 87 -14.78 -12.25 6.76
C CYS A 87 -15.94 -12.26 5.74
N SER A 88 -15.74 -12.80 4.53
CA SER A 88 -16.73 -12.75 3.44
C SER A 88 -17.28 -14.13 3.09
N GLU A 89 -18.61 -14.26 3.12
CA GLU A 89 -19.37 -15.44 2.63
C GLU A 89 -19.55 -15.43 1.09
N GLU A 90 -19.24 -14.32 0.41
CA GLU A 90 -19.35 -14.20 -1.05
C GLU A 90 -18.26 -14.96 -1.81
N ASP A 91 -18.48 -15.13 -3.13
CA ASP A 91 -17.45 -15.57 -4.08
C ASP A 91 -16.15 -14.78 -3.88
N LYS A 92 -15.08 -15.50 -3.52
CA LYS A 92 -13.76 -14.95 -3.16
C LYS A 92 -13.23 -13.98 -4.21
N TYR A 93 -13.48 -14.21 -5.49
CA TYR A 93 -13.02 -13.34 -6.56
C TYR A 93 -13.74 -11.99 -6.55
N LYS A 94 -15.07 -12.00 -6.36
CA LYS A 94 -15.87 -10.77 -6.29
C LYS A 94 -15.54 -9.98 -5.04
N ALA A 95 -15.41 -10.65 -3.90
CA ALA A 95 -15.01 -10.05 -2.63
C ALA A 95 -13.63 -9.39 -2.74
N ALA A 96 -12.64 -10.10 -3.31
CA ALA A 96 -11.29 -9.58 -3.49
C ALA A 96 -11.29 -8.31 -4.36
N ARG A 97 -12.05 -8.34 -5.47
CA ARG A 97 -12.20 -7.19 -6.37
C ARG A 97 -12.85 -6.00 -5.67
N ASN A 98 -13.87 -6.23 -4.85
CA ASN A 98 -14.53 -5.18 -4.08
C ASN A 98 -13.59 -4.53 -3.07
N ILE A 99 -12.86 -5.34 -2.29
CA ILE A 99 -11.86 -4.87 -1.32
C ILE A 99 -10.80 -4.02 -2.04
N LEU A 100 -10.22 -4.54 -3.13
CA LEU A 100 -9.21 -3.82 -3.92
C LEU A 100 -9.73 -2.48 -4.42
N ARG A 101 -10.97 -2.44 -4.94
CA ARG A 101 -11.57 -1.22 -5.49
C ARG A 101 -11.84 -0.17 -4.40
N GLN A 102 -12.39 -0.60 -3.27
CA GLN A 102 -12.83 0.29 -2.18
C GLN A 102 -11.70 0.75 -1.27
N THR A 103 -10.56 0.06 -1.26
CA THR A 103 -9.47 0.40 -0.34
C THR A 103 -8.57 1.50 -0.93
N PRO A 104 -8.52 2.71 -0.34
CA PRO A 104 -7.81 3.84 -0.92
C PRO A 104 -6.28 3.67 -0.93
N LEU A 105 -5.68 3.03 0.09
CA LEU A 105 -4.26 2.67 0.09
C LEU A 105 -4.07 1.18 -0.19
N VAL A 106 -3.38 0.86 -1.28
CA VAL A 106 -2.88 -0.49 -1.54
C VAL A 106 -1.36 -0.48 -1.45
N ALA A 107 -0.80 -1.42 -0.73
CA ALA A 107 0.61 -1.51 -0.44
C ALA A 107 1.14 -2.90 -0.82
N SER A 108 2.22 -2.97 -1.59
CA SER A 108 2.84 -4.24 -2.00
C SER A 108 4.35 -4.12 -2.18
N THR A 109 5.01 -5.26 -2.35
CA THR A 109 6.41 -5.25 -2.81
C THR A 109 6.46 -5.10 -4.33
N CYS A 110 7.53 -4.50 -4.87
CA CYS A 110 7.71 -4.32 -6.32
C CYS A 110 7.65 -5.66 -7.09
N HIS A 111 8.09 -6.75 -6.45
CA HIS A 111 8.09 -8.10 -7.01
C HIS A 111 6.71 -8.78 -6.98
N PHE A 112 5.81 -8.34 -6.10
CA PHE A 112 4.49 -8.93 -5.90
C PHE A 112 3.36 -7.98 -6.33
N ILE A 113 3.55 -7.19 -7.39
CA ILE A 113 2.40 -6.51 -7.96
C ILE A 113 1.77 -7.44 -8.99
N PRO A 114 0.61 -8.10 -8.71
CA PRO A 114 -0.06 -8.92 -9.70
C PRO A 114 -0.50 -8.02 -10.86
N ARG A 115 0.31 -8.04 -11.92
CA ARG A 115 0.18 -7.15 -13.08
C ARG A 115 -1.21 -7.29 -13.71
N ASP A 116 -1.72 -8.52 -13.77
CA ASP A 116 -2.98 -8.83 -14.43
C ASP A 116 -4.23 -8.39 -13.65
N VAL A 117 -4.12 -8.22 -12.31
CA VAL A 117 -5.28 -7.99 -11.43
C VAL A 117 -5.38 -6.54 -10.96
N LEU A 118 -4.26 -5.87 -10.65
CA LEU A 118 -4.28 -4.50 -10.15
C LEU A 118 -4.30 -3.44 -11.24
N PHE A 119 -3.44 -3.56 -12.26
CA PHE A 119 -3.20 -2.45 -13.19
C PHE A 119 -4.14 -2.43 -14.40
N SER A 120 -4.79 -3.55 -14.70
CA SER A 120 -5.69 -3.65 -15.85
C SER A 120 -7.06 -2.99 -15.62
N TRP A 121 -7.46 -2.76 -14.36
CA TRP A 121 -8.83 -2.34 -14.00
C TRP A 121 -8.93 -1.23 -12.94
N ARG A 122 -7.80 -0.80 -12.38
CA ARG A 122 -7.77 0.20 -11.31
C ARG A 122 -6.68 1.22 -11.55
N GLU A 123 -7.06 2.49 -11.45
CA GLU A 123 -6.13 3.61 -11.44
C GLU A 123 -5.99 4.16 -10.02
N PHE A 124 -4.80 4.68 -9.72
CA PHE A 124 -4.50 5.35 -8.46
C PHE A 124 -4.11 6.79 -8.76
N ASP A 125 -4.55 7.73 -7.93
CA ASP A 125 -4.20 9.15 -8.08
C ASP A 125 -2.69 9.36 -7.90
N TYR A 126 -2.10 8.61 -6.97
CA TYR A 126 -0.68 8.66 -6.64
C TYR A 126 -0.04 7.27 -6.61
N CYS A 127 1.23 7.21 -6.98
CA CYS A 127 2.09 6.05 -6.76
C CYS A 127 3.36 6.50 -6.05
N ILE A 128 3.68 5.85 -4.93
CA ILE A 128 4.90 6.06 -4.15
C ILE A 128 5.73 4.79 -4.26
N ILE A 129 6.98 4.93 -4.70
CA ILE A 129 7.93 3.84 -4.81
C ILE A 129 9.07 4.13 -3.83
N ASP A 130 9.24 3.25 -2.84
CA ASP A 130 10.38 3.27 -1.92
C ASP A 130 11.55 2.53 -2.57
N GLU A 131 12.71 3.19 -2.65
CA GLU A 131 13.94 2.74 -3.34
C GLU A 131 13.83 2.66 -4.88
N ALA A 132 13.43 3.74 -5.56
CA ALA A 132 13.37 3.81 -7.03
C ALA A 132 14.75 3.96 -7.72
N SER A 133 15.84 3.74 -6.99
CA SER A 133 17.22 4.02 -7.43
C SER A 133 18.05 2.77 -7.74
N MET A 134 17.43 1.60 -7.84
CA MET A 134 18.10 0.34 -8.12
C MET A 134 17.90 -0.09 -9.57
#